data_AF-A0A967YGR5-F1
#
_entry.id   AF-A0A967YGR5-F1
#
_cell.length_a   1.000
_cell.length_b   1.000
_cell.length_c   1.000
_cell.angle_alpha   90.00
_cell.angle_beta   90.00
_cell.angle_gamma   90.00
#
_symmetry.space_group_name_H-M   'P 1'
#
loop_
_entity.id
_entity.type
_entity.pdbx_description
1 polymer ?
#
loop_
_entity_poly.entity_id
_entity_poly.type
_entity_poly.pdbx_seq_one_letter_code
_entity_poly.pdbx_strand_id
1 'polypeptide(L)'
;MKDYLKPTKLCDCENEKLKGKAKEIIKGADTPKEAALKIFHFTREEILFGQDYPDVKASHTLEKGIGFCMTKTNMQIGLLRAVGIPARCHYVHFPKELLKPNIPGFIYNKIPTPQVHPWCECFLDGNWLSCEALYDERLYAVYLQDGLFTKDQIPNIDWDGDTDLVLFAPF
;
A
#
# COMPACT_ATOMS: atom_id res chain seq x y z
N MET A 1 5.17 11.21 16.45
CA MET A 1 3.73 11.05 16.15
C MET A 1 3.13 12.20 15.35
N LYS A 2 3.18 13.46 15.83
CA LYS A 2 2.61 14.62 15.10
C LYS A 2 3.13 14.81 13.68
N ASP A 3 4.40 14.50 13.42
CA ASP A 3 4.97 14.64 12.07
C ASP A 3 4.40 13.62 11.07
N TYR A 4 3.96 12.46 11.56
CA TYR A 4 3.32 11.42 10.73
C TYR A 4 1.83 11.69 10.46
N LEU A 5 1.34 12.89 10.81
CA LEU A 5 0.03 13.42 10.43
C LEU A 5 0.13 14.55 9.40
N LYS A 6 1.33 15.10 9.19
CA LYS A 6 1.54 16.24 8.29
C LYS A 6 1.61 15.80 6.83
N PRO A 7 1.27 16.68 5.88
CA PRO A 7 1.51 16.43 4.47
C PRO A 7 3.00 16.33 4.15
N THR A 8 3.33 15.68 3.04
CA THR A 8 4.66 15.65 2.43
C THR A 8 4.55 15.88 0.92
N LYS A 9 5.67 15.84 0.19
CA LYS A 9 5.68 16.05 -1.27
C LYS A 9 4.71 15.13 -2.02
N LEU A 10 4.66 13.84 -1.65
CA LEU A 10 3.85 12.82 -2.34
C LEU A 10 2.58 12.43 -1.58
N CYS A 11 2.47 12.80 -0.30
CA CYS A 11 1.28 12.59 0.51
C CYS A 11 0.63 13.96 0.82
N ASP A 12 -0.30 14.39 -0.04
CA ASP A 12 -1.06 15.62 0.10
C ASP A 12 -2.36 15.40 0.90
N CYS A 13 -2.23 14.89 2.14
CA CYS A 13 -3.38 14.52 2.98
C CYS A 13 -4.32 15.67 3.36
N GLU A 14 -3.92 16.93 3.14
CA GLU A 14 -4.76 18.11 3.32
C GLU A 14 -5.62 18.44 2.08
N ASN A 15 -5.44 17.73 0.97
CA ASN A 15 -6.23 17.88 -0.25
C ASN A 15 -7.72 17.57 0.01
N GLU A 16 -8.63 18.45 -0.44
CA GLU A 16 -10.07 18.30 -0.18
C GLU A 16 -10.68 17.03 -0.78
N LYS A 17 -10.25 16.61 -1.98
CA LYS A 17 -10.73 15.36 -2.60
C LYS A 17 -10.37 14.16 -1.71
N LEU A 18 -9.14 14.14 -1.23
CA LEU A 18 -8.61 13.06 -0.42
C LEU A 18 -9.27 13.02 0.97
N LYS A 19 -9.40 14.17 1.64
CA LYS A 19 -10.15 14.28 2.91
C LYS A 19 -11.61 13.87 2.77
N GLY A 20 -12.27 14.33 1.70
CA GLY A 20 -13.66 13.98 1.41
C GLY A 20 -13.83 12.48 1.27
N LYS A 21 -12.98 11.84 0.44
CA LYS A 21 -13.01 10.39 0.26
C LYS A 21 -12.66 9.63 1.54
N ALA A 22 -11.65 10.06 2.29
CA ALA A 22 -11.28 9.39 3.55
C ALA A 22 -12.44 9.40 4.55
N LYS A 23 -13.15 10.52 4.70
CA LYS A 23 -14.36 10.63 5.53
C LYS A 23 -15.51 9.75 5.05
N GLU A 24 -15.68 9.62 3.73
CA GLU A 24 -16.67 8.73 3.13
C GLU A 24 -16.38 7.27 3.47
N ILE A 25 -15.12 6.83 3.27
CA ILE A 25 -14.66 5.47 3.53
C ILE A 25 -14.88 5.09 4.99
N ILE A 26 -14.52 5.96 5.93
CA ILE A 26 -14.58 5.63 7.37
C ILE A 26 -15.97 5.81 7.98
N LYS A 27 -17.01 6.11 7.19
CA LYS A 27 -18.36 6.34 7.72
C LYS A 27 -18.81 5.16 8.59
N GLY A 28 -19.26 5.44 9.81
CA GLY A 28 -19.67 4.43 10.79
C GLY A 28 -18.52 3.56 11.32
N ALA A 29 -17.28 4.06 11.31
CA ALA A 29 -16.20 3.52 12.13
C ALA A 29 -16.20 4.27 13.47
N ASP A 30 -16.19 3.52 14.56
CA ASP A 30 -16.21 4.05 15.93
C ASP A 30 -14.79 4.09 16.54
N THR A 31 -13.84 3.36 15.94
CA THR A 31 -12.44 3.29 16.41
C THR A 31 -11.43 3.62 15.31
N PRO A 32 -10.20 4.06 15.67
CA PRO A 32 -9.11 4.24 14.71
C PRO A 32 -8.77 2.97 13.94
N LYS A 33 -8.85 1.81 14.60
CA LYS A 33 -8.62 0.50 13.96
C LYS A 33 -9.66 0.21 12.87
N GLU A 34 -10.94 0.39 13.15
CA GLU A 34 -12.00 0.22 12.15
C GLU A 34 -11.84 1.18 10.97
N ALA A 35 -11.47 2.43 11.24
CA ALA A 35 -11.18 3.41 10.20
C ALA A 35 -9.98 2.97 9.32
N ALA A 36 -8.90 2.48 9.93
CA ALA A 36 -7.73 1.98 9.24
C ALA A 36 -8.06 0.75 8.36
N LEU A 37 -8.84 -0.20 8.88
CA LEU A 37 -9.30 -1.38 8.14
C LEU A 37 -10.12 -0.99 6.92
N LYS A 38 -11.08 -0.08 7.06
CA LYS A 38 -11.88 0.42 5.92
C LYS A 38 -11.01 1.09 4.86
N ILE A 39 -10.03 1.89 5.27
CA ILE A 39 -9.07 2.52 4.34
C ILE A 39 -8.19 1.47 3.66
N PHE A 40 -7.73 0.47 4.39
CA PHE A 40 -6.95 -0.64 3.86
C PHE A 40 -7.74 -1.42 2.80
N HIS A 41 -8.97 -1.87 3.09
CA HIS A 41 -9.79 -2.60 2.13
C HIS A 41 -10.15 -1.74 0.91
N PHE A 42 -10.48 -0.45 1.10
CA PHE A 42 -10.66 0.47 -0.03
C PHE A 42 -9.40 0.56 -0.90
N THR A 43 -8.23 0.74 -0.28
CA THR A 43 -6.95 0.82 -1.00
C THR A 43 -6.66 -0.47 -1.76
N ARG A 44 -6.99 -1.62 -1.18
CA ARG A 44 -6.76 -2.94 -1.77
C ARG A 44 -7.67 -3.20 -2.96
N GLU A 45 -8.98 -3.02 -2.79
CA GLU A 45 -10.00 -3.45 -3.76
C GLU A 45 -10.35 -2.36 -4.80
N GLU A 46 -10.40 -1.09 -4.40
CA GLU A 46 -10.91 -0.02 -5.27
C GLU A 46 -9.79 0.69 -6.07
N ILE A 47 -8.53 0.48 -5.69
CA ILE A 47 -7.37 1.07 -6.37
C ILE A 47 -6.57 -0.06 -7.00
N LEU A 48 -6.83 -0.35 -8.26
CA LEU A 48 -6.26 -1.53 -8.92
C LEU A 48 -4.75 -1.40 -9.12
N PHE A 49 -4.05 -2.55 -9.10
CA PHE A 49 -2.62 -2.56 -9.38
C PHE A 49 -2.35 -2.19 -10.85
N GLY A 50 -1.56 -1.14 -11.08
CA GLY A 50 -1.26 -0.61 -12.41
C GLY A 50 -0.12 0.39 -12.43
N GLN A 51 0.53 0.53 -13.58
CA GLN A 51 1.70 1.42 -13.72
C GLN A 51 1.30 2.90 -13.81
N ASP A 52 2.11 3.74 -13.19
CA ASP A 52 2.03 5.20 -13.30
C ASP A 52 3.40 5.83 -13.03
N TYR A 53 3.50 7.16 -13.15
CA TYR A 53 4.67 7.89 -12.69
C TYR A 53 4.87 7.72 -11.17
N PRO A 54 6.11 7.43 -10.72
CA PRO A 54 6.38 7.09 -9.32
C PRO A 54 6.24 8.26 -8.35
N ASP A 55 6.34 9.49 -8.84
CA ASP A 55 6.41 10.72 -8.06
C ASP A 55 5.12 11.55 -8.10
N VAL A 56 3.99 10.91 -8.42
CA VAL A 56 2.67 11.54 -8.33
C VAL A 56 2.20 11.66 -6.87
N LYS A 57 1.31 12.63 -6.64
CA LYS A 57 0.67 12.83 -5.35
C LYS A 57 -0.37 11.74 -5.05
N ALA A 58 -0.64 11.54 -3.76
CA ALA A 58 -1.69 10.65 -3.26
C ALA A 58 -3.06 10.95 -3.90
N SER A 59 -3.45 12.22 -4.01
CA SER A 59 -4.72 12.63 -4.64
C SER A 59 -4.84 12.23 -6.12
N HIS A 60 -3.73 12.25 -6.87
CA HIS A 60 -3.71 11.79 -8.27
C HIS A 60 -3.99 10.30 -8.37
N THR A 61 -3.36 9.50 -7.50
CA THR A 61 -3.59 8.05 -7.48
C THR A 61 -5.04 7.72 -7.14
N LEU A 62 -5.61 8.44 -6.18
CA LEU A 62 -7.02 8.31 -5.82
C LEU A 62 -7.95 8.65 -7.01
N GLU A 63 -7.67 9.72 -7.75
CA GLU A 63 -8.46 10.13 -8.92
C GLU A 63 -8.33 9.15 -10.09
N LYS A 64 -7.14 8.60 -10.29
CA LYS A 64 -6.85 7.67 -11.38
C LYS A 64 -7.45 6.27 -11.15
N GLY A 65 -7.63 5.87 -9.88
CA GLY A 65 -8.15 4.54 -9.51
C GLY A 65 -7.18 3.38 -9.79
N ILE A 66 -5.94 3.68 -10.19
CA ILE A 66 -4.89 2.69 -10.40
C ILE A 66 -3.57 3.17 -9.83
N GLY A 67 -2.76 2.25 -9.31
CA GLY A 67 -1.42 2.55 -8.81
C GLY A 67 -0.59 1.30 -8.56
N PHE A 68 0.70 1.47 -8.28
CA PHE A 68 1.61 0.37 -7.95
C PHE A 68 2.20 0.60 -6.55
N CYS A 69 3.20 -0.18 -6.13
CA CYS A 69 3.69 -0.16 -4.75
C CYS A 69 3.94 1.25 -4.18
N MET A 70 4.64 2.13 -4.92
CA MET A 70 4.93 3.49 -4.46
C MET A 70 3.67 4.35 -4.33
N THR A 71 2.85 4.39 -5.38
CA THR A 71 1.73 5.32 -5.46
C THR A 71 0.55 4.89 -4.60
N LYS A 72 0.26 3.59 -4.52
CA LYS A 72 -0.71 3.02 -3.59
C LYS A 72 -0.32 3.25 -2.13
N THR A 73 0.96 3.05 -1.79
CA THR A 73 1.48 3.34 -0.44
C THR A 73 1.29 4.81 -0.07
N ASN A 74 1.69 5.74 -0.94
CA ASN A 74 1.52 7.17 -0.69
C ASN A 74 0.05 7.57 -0.52
N MET A 75 -0.84 6.98 -1.32
CA MET A 75 -2.27 7.24 -1.29
C MET A 75 -2.92 6.71 0.00
N GLN A 76 -2.59 5.48 0.41
CA GLN A 76 -3.05 4.89 1.66
C GLN A 76 -2.61 5.72 2.87
N ILE A 77 -1.32 6.11 2.92
CA ILE A 77 -0.79 7.02 3.95
C ILE A 77 -1.58 8.34 3.94
N GLY A 78 -1.86 8.89 2.76
CA GLY A 78 -2.67 10.09 2.60
C GLY A 78 -4.03 9.96 3.27
N LEU A 79 -4.75 8.87 2.98
CA LEU A 79 -6.10 8.62 3.50
C LEU A 79 -6.09 8.47 5.03
N LEU A 80 -5.14 7.71 5.56
CA LEU A 80 -4.97 7.52 7.01
C LEU A 80 -4.68 8.84 7.72
N ARG A 81 -3.73 9.63 7.21
CA ARG A 81 -3.38 10.94 7.79
C ARG A 81 -4.53 11.93 7.74
N ALA A 82 -5.34 11.89 6.67
CA ALA A 82 -6.51 12.76 6.50
C ALA A 82 -7.60 12.54 7.57
N VAL A 83 -7.63 11.38 8.23
CA VAL A 83 -8.55 11.06 9.33
C VAL A 83 -7.86 11.04 10.70
N GLY A 84 -6.62 11.53 10.78
CA GLY A 84 -5.90 11.66 12.05
C GLY A 84 -5.17 10.41 12.51
N ILE A 85 -5.01 9.40 11.64
CA ILE A 85 -4.22 8.19 11.95
C ILE A 85 -2.78 8.42 11.48
N PRO A 86 -1.79 8.39 12.39
CA PRO A 86 -0.39 8.53 12.00
C PRO A 86 0.02 7.38 11.09
N ALA A 87 0.58 7.71 9.93
CA ALA A 87 1.01 6.70 8.94
C ALA A 87 2.36 7.08 8.34
N ARG A 88 3.16 6.10 7.92
CA ARG A 88 4.48 6.31 7.31
C ARG A 88 4.77 5.29 6.23
N CYS A 89 5.72 5.64 5.38
CA CYS A 89 6.24 4.73 4.36
C CYS A 89 7.43 3.97 4.96
N HIS A 90 7.39 2.65 4.89
CA HIS A 90 8.55 1.80 5.14
C HIS A 90 9.15 1.41 3.79
N TYR A 91 10.47 1.46 3.66
CA TYR A 91 11.17 0.99 2.46
C TYR A 91 12.08 -0.18 2.82
N VAL A 92 12.00 -1.26 2.04
CA VAL A 92 12.97 -2.35 2.12
C VAL A 92 13.73 -2.54 0.83
N HIS A 93 14.94 -3.05 0.99
CA HIS A 93 15.74 -3.51 -0.13
C HIS A 93 15.49 -5.00 -0.32
N PHE A 94 15.32 -5.41 -1.57
CA PHE A 94 15.21 -6.82 -1.90
C PHE A 94 16.03 -7.18 -3.15
N PRO A 95 16.58 -8.40 -3.21
CA PRO A 95 17.26 -8.94 -4.38
C PRO A 95 16.32 -8.95 -5.59
N LYS A 96 16.83 -8.53 -6.75
CA LYS A 96 16.06 -8.52 -8.00
C LYS A 96 15.56 -9.92 -8.41
N GLU A 97 16.15 -10.98 -7.86
CA GLU A 97 15.77 -12.37 -8.02
C GLU A 97 14.28 -12.61 -7.71
N LEU A 98 13.69 -11.88 -6.76
CA LEU A 98 12.25 -11.94 -6.47
C LEU A 98 11.37 -11.37 -7.60
N LEU A 99 11.92 -10.56 -8.49
CA LEU A 99 11.20 -10.04 -9.66
C LEU A 99 11.22 -11.00 -10.85
N LYS A 100 12.08 -12.03 -10.81
CA LYS A 100 12.28 -12.95 -11.95
C LYS A 100 10.98 -13.63 -12.45
N PRO A 101 10.03 -14.03 -11.58
CA PRO A 101 8.74 -14.57 -12.04
C PRO A 101 7.89 -13.55 -12.79
N ASN A 102 8.05 -12.26 -12.47
CA ASN A 102 7.17 -11.17 -12.89
C ASN A 102 7.72 -10.36 -14.08
N ILE A 103 8.94 -10.69 -14.55
CA ILE A 103 9.66 -9.85 -15.51
C ILE A 103 10.26 -10.71 -16.63
N PRO A 104 10.02 -10.37 -17.92
CA PRO A 104 10.66 -11.03 -19.04
C PRO A 104 12.19 -11.03 -18.91
N GLY A 105 12.85 -12.15 -19.24
CA GLY A 105 14.29 -12.33 -19.02
C GLY A 105 15.19 -11.25 -19.64
N PHE A 106 14.79 -10.67 -20.78
CA PHE A 106 15.52 -9.58 -21.42
C PHE A 106 15.49 -8.26 -20.63
N ILE A 107 14.44 -8.04 -19.81
CA ILE A 107 14.31 -6.91 -18.89
C ILE A 107 15.06 -7.24 -17.60
N TYR A 108 14.92 -8.45 -17.06
CA TYR A 108 15.58 -8.88 -15.81
C TYR A 108 17.08 -8.58 -15.79
N ASN A 109 17.78 -8.84 -16.89
CA ASN A 109 19.23 -8.61 -17.00
C ASN A 109 19.61 -7.11 -16.93
N LYS A 110 18.67 -6.21 -17.16
CA LYS A 110 18.87 -4.75 -17.12
C LYS A 110 18.43 -4.12 -15.80
N ILE A 111 17.84 -4.91 -14.88
CA ILE A 111 17.36 -4.41 -13.60
C ILE A 111 18.52 -4.29 -12.61
N PRO A 112 18.74 -3.10 -12.00
CA PRO A 112 19.76 -2.89 -10.99
C PRO A 112 19.44 -3.71 -9.71
N THR A 113 20.44 -3.92 -8.86
CA THR A 113 20.24 -4.54 -7.54
C THR A 113 20.92 -3.68 -6.48
N PRO A 114 20.32 -3.46 -5.29
CA PRO A 114 19.02 -3.98 -4.85
C PRO A 114 17.82 -3.26 -5.49
N GLN A 115 16.67 -3.90 -5.43
CA GLN A 115 15.37 -3.28 -5.71
C GLN A 115 14.80 -2.70 -4.42
N VAL A 116 13.88 -1.74 -4.55
CA VAL A 116 13.25 -1.05 -3.42
C VAL A 116 11.75 -1.29 -3.45
N HIS A 117 11.19 -1.71 -2.33
CA HIS A 117 9.75 -1.91 -2.17
C HIS A 117 9.22 -1.10 -0.99
N PRO A 118 8.25 -0.20 -1.20
CA PRO A 118 7.56 0.46 -0.12
C PRO A 118 6.27 -0.23 0.31
N TRP A 119 5.94 -0.09 1.59
CA TRP A 119 4.58 -0.31 2.10
C TRP A 119 4.17 0.74 3.12
N CYS A 120 2.87 0.77 3.40
CA CYS A 120 2.27 1.60 4.43
C CYS A 120 2.44 0.95 5.81
N GLU A 121 2.84 1.75 6.80
CA GLU A 121 2.66 1.42 8.21
C GLU A 121 1.76 2.48 8.85
N CYS A 122 0.87 2.06 9.73
CA CYS A 122 0.01 2.95 10.51
C CYS A 122 0.15 2.69 12.00
N PHE A 123 -0.13 3.71 12.82
CA PHE A 123 0.01 3.62 14.26
C PHE A 123 -1.34 3.36 14.93
N LEU A 124 -1.50 2.17 15.50
CA LEU A 124 -2.71 1.73 16.19
C LEU A 124 -2.32 1.13 17.54
N ASP A 125 -3.09 1.44 18.58
CA ASP A 125 -2.95 0.89 19.94
C ASP A 125 -1.51 0.87 20.49
N GLY A 126 -0.73 1.91 20.18
CA GLY A 126 0.63 2.08 20.66
C GLY A 126 1.73 1.45 19.78
N ASN A 127 1.35 0.78 18.68
CA ASN A 127 2.26 0.05 17.81
C ASN A 127 2.22 0.56 16.36
N TRP A 128 3.36 0.46 15.67
CA TRP A 128 3.39 0.59 14.21
C TRP A 128 3.07 -0.77 13.61
N LEU A 129 2.03 -0.83 12.78
CA LEU A 129 1.60 -2.03 12.07
C LEU A 129 1.74 -1.82 10.56
N SER A 130 2.37 -2.77 9.90
CA SER A 130 2.46 -2.87 8.45
C SER A 130 1.12 -3.28 7.87
N CYS A 131 0.65 -2.55 6.86
CA CYS A 131 -0.65 -2.77 6.22
C CYS A 131 -0.53 -2.63 4.70
N GLU A 132 0.20 -3.57 4.08
CA GLU A 132 0.47 -3.53 2.65
C GLU A 132 -0.75 -3.94 1.79
N ALA A 133 -1.39 -2.96 1.14
CA ALA A 133 -2.57 -3.17 0.29
C ALA A 133 -2.23 -3.20 -1.21
N LEU A 134 -1.34 -4.11 -1.65
CA LEU A 134 -0.79 -4.09 -3.01
C LEU A 134 -1.68 -4.71 -4.09
N TYR A 135 -2.21 -5.90 -3.84
CA TYR A 135 -3.00 -6.66 -4.81
C TYR A 135 -4.45 -6.72 -4.36
N ASP A 136 -5.38 -6.48 -5.30
CA ASP A 136 -6.79 -6.85 -5.13
C ASP A 136 -6.94 -8.38 -5.15
N GLU A 137 -8.07 -8.87 -4.64
CA GLU A 137 -8.32 -10.32 -4.52
C GLU A 137 -8.24 -11.04 -5.87
N ARG A 138 -8.76 -10.41 -6.93
CA ARG A 138 -8.78 -11.01 -8.27
C ARG A 138 -7.37 -11.14 -8.83
N LEU A 139 -6.54 -10.10 -8.74
CA LEU A 139 -5.17 -10.15 -9.23
C LEU A 139 -4.34 -11.16 -8.43
N TYR A 140 -4.49 -11.18 -7.12
CA TYR A 140 -3.82 -12.14 -6.25
C TYR A 140 -4.17 -13.59 -6.63
N ALA A 141 -5.44 -13.88 -6.89
CA ALA A 141 -5.88 -15.22 -7.33
C ALA A 141 -5.28 -15.62 -8.69
N VAL A 142 -5.24 -14.69 -9.66
CA VAL A 142 -4.61 -14.94 -10.97
C VAL A 142 -3.11 -15.20 -10.82
N TYR A 143 -2.41 -14.41 -9.99
CA TYR A 143 -0.98 -14.58 -9.77
C TYR A 143 -0.63 -15.90 -9.08
N LEU A 144 -1.49 -16.39 -8.17
CA LEU A 144 -1.36 -17.75 -7.62
C LEU A 144 -1.59 -18.82 -8.69
N GLN A 145 -2.62 -18.67 -9.52
CA GLN A 145 -2.96 -19.63 -10.56
C GLN A 145 -1.85 -19.75 -11.62
N ASP A 146 -1.27 -18.62 -12.01
CA ASP A 146 -0.21 -18.54 -13.01
C ASP A 146 1.19 -18.85 -12.43
N GLY A 147 1.28 -19.07 -11.11
CA GLY A 147 2.52 -19.44 -10.42
C GLY A 147 3.54 -18.30 -10.30
N LEU A 148 3.09 -17.04 -10.31
CA LEU A 148 3.96 -15.88 -10.10
C LEU A 148 4.51 -15.86 -8.66
N PHE A 149 3.71 -16.35 -7.71
CA PHE A 149 4.12 -16.71 -6.35
C PHE A 149 3.24 -17.83 -5.81
N THR A 150 3.66 -18.42 -4.69
CA THR A 150 2.93 -19.48 -3.98
C THR A 150 2.24 -18.95 -2.72
N LYS A 151 1.31 -19.74 -2.18
CA LYS A 151 0.72 -19.48 -0.86
C LYS A 151 1.74 -19.51 0.28
N ASP A 152 2.85 -20.22 0.13
CA ASP A 152 3.93 -20.20 1.14
C ASP A 152 4.70 -18.88 1.11
N GLN A 153 4.81 -18.25 -0.07
CA GLN A 153 5.47 -16.95 -0.24
C GLN A 153 4.57 -15.79 0.16
N ILE A 154 3.29 -15.82 -0.23
CA ILE A 154 2.29 -14.81 0.14
C ILE A 154 1.04 -15.53 0.66
N PRO A 155 0.98 -15.84 1.97
CA PRO A 155 -0.11 -16.63 2.55
C PRO A 155 -1.48 -15.96 2.46
N ASN A 156 -1.53 -14.65 2.70
CA ASN A 156 -2.74 -13.85 2.69
C ASN A 156 -2.42 -12.41 2.29
N ILE A 157 -3.46 -11.67 1.92
CA ILE A 157 -3.43 -10.24 1.54
C ILE A 157 -4.48 -9.44 2.32
N ASP A 158 -5.01 -10.03 3.39
CA ASP A 158 -6.06 -9.44 4.22
C ASP A 158 -5.46 -9.04 5.56
N TRP A 159 -5.80 -7.85 6.04
CA TRP A 159 -5.19 -7.28 7.24
C TRP A 159 -6.23 -7.20 8.35
N ASP A 160 -5.85 -7.64 9.55
CA ASP A 160 -6.73 -7.71 10.73
C ASP A 160 -6.67 -6.44 11.60
N GLY A 161 -5.70 -5.57 11.37
CA GLY A 161 -5.48 -4.37 12.18
C GLY A 161 -4.77 -4.63 13.52
N ASP A 162 -4.30 -5.85 13.76
CA ASP A 162 -3.62 -6.29 14.98
C ASP A 162 -2.19 -6.77 14.72
N THR A 163 -1.94 -7.34 13.54
CA THR A 163 -0.66 -7.93 13.15
C THR A 163 -0.08 -7.26 11.91
N ASP A 164 1.22 -7.42 11.67
CA ASP A 164 1.86 -6.93 10.45
C ASP A 164 1.40 -7.72 9.23
N LEU A 165 0.92 -7.03 8.20
CA LEU A 165 0.75 -7.58 6.86
C LEU A 165 1.81 -7.01 5.91
N VAL A 166 2.72 -7.87 5.48
CA VAL A 166 3.74 -7.60 4.46
C VAL A 166 3.71 -8.74 3.45
N LEU A 167 3.59 -8.41 2.16
CA LEU A 167 3.53 -9.41 1.09
C LEU A 167 4.92 -9.88 0.69
N PHE A 168 5.93 -9.02 0.81
CA PHE A 168 7.31 -9.33 0.49
C PHE A 168 8.16 -9.14 1.74
N ALA A 169 8.34 -10.23 2.51
CA ALA A 169 9.18 -10.21 3.68
C ALA A 169 10.60 -9.74 3.31
N PRO A 170 11.16 -8.75 4.02
CA PRO A 170 12.57 -8.39 3.85
C PRO A 170 13.47 -9.56 4.27
N PHE A 171 14.61 -9.70 3.58
CA PHE A 171 15.65 -10.66 3.91
C PHE A 171 16.47 -10.22 5.12
#